data_AF-A0A9D5QCZ6-F1
#
_entry.id   AF-A0A9D5QCZ6-F1
#
_cell.length_a   1.000
_cell.length_b   1.000
_cell.length_c   1.000
_cell.angle_alpha   90.00
_cell.angle_beta   90.00
_cell.angle_gamma   90.00
#
_symmetry.space_group_name_H-M   'P 1'
#
loop_
_entity.id
_entity.type
_entity.pdbx_description
1 polymer ?
#
loop_
_entity_poly.entity_id
_entity_poly.type
_entity_poly.pdbx_seq_one_letter_code
_entity_poly.pdbx_strand_id
1 'polypeptide(L)'
;MKKVFLTVLLAAFLAAVAVWGAPRVVEAFQEADFTPTFPTTETIVTLNFSVDTACAVQFISSGRGGECKTWLVLDSDSLPTIGEATYYSSLAVMYVCQVEAGEHTVLLKAFGVDGGLCENAYLQALIFEPDEPSAVVELPVYGTPTSRAERVYRVGDLIGIQTLDAAVYDASGRLVERPLGSFAPESAGVYYITGEEHIRKIVVQ
;
A
#
# COMPACT_ATOMS: atom_id res chain seq x y z
N MET A 1 17.04 30.90 -32.35
CA MET A 1 17.15 29.43 -32.21
C MET A 1 16.90 28.89 -30.79
N LYS A 2 17.01 29.68 -29.71
CA LYS A 2 16.77 29.21 -28.32
C LYS A 2 15.30 28.85 -27.96
N LYS A 3 14.30 29.41 -28.67
CA LYS A 3 12.87 29.17 -28.35
C LYS A 3 12.36 27.79 -28.76
N VAL A 4 12.91 27.20 -29.82
CA VAL A 4 12.47 25.88 -30.33
C VAL A 4 12.95 24.75 -29.41
N PHE A 5 14.12 24.90 -28.79
CA PHE A 5 14.68 23.90 -27.87
C PHE A 5 13.86 23.77 -26.58
N LEU A 6 13.31 24.88 -26.07
CA LEU A 6 12.53 24.89 -24.84
C LEU A 6 11.16 24.22 -25.02
N THR A 7 10.55 24.35 -26.20
CA THR A 7 9.24 23.74 -26.50
C THR A 7 9.33 22.22 -26.65
N VAL A 8 10.42 21.72 -27.24
CA VAL A 8 10.67 20.27 -27.38
C VAL A 8 10.96 19.63 -26.02
N LEU A 9 11.71 20.31 -25.14
CA LEU A 9 12.01 19.79 -23.81
C LEU A 9 10.77 19.74 -22.90
N LEU A 10 9.88 20.74 -22.99
CA LEU A 10 8.64 20.77 -22.21
C LEU A 10 7.62 19.72 -22.70
N ALA A 11 7.57 19.44 -24.00
CA ALA A 11 6.73 18.38 -24.56
C ALA A 11 7.24 16.97 -24.17
N ALA A 12 8.56 16.76 -24.11
CA ALA A 12 9.14 15.52 -23.62
C ALA A 12 8.92 15.33 -22.10
N PHE A 13 8.95 16.41 -21.32
CA PHE A 13 8.63 16.36 -19.89
C PHE A 13 7.13 16.10 -19.62
N LEU A 14 6.23 16.62 -20.45
CA LEU A 14 4.79 16.37 -20.35
C LEU A 14 4.39 14.96 -20.82
N ALA A 15 5.11 14.39 -21.79
CA ALA A 15 4.88 13.02 -22.25
C ALA A 15 5.36 11.95 -21.25
N ALA A 16 6.29 12.27 -20.35
CA ALA A 16 6.82 11.34 -19.37
C ALA A 16 5.99 11.23 -18.06
N VAL A 17 4.90 12.00 -17.92
CA VAL A 17 4.04 12.01 -16.71
C VAL A 17 2.76 11.19 -16.92
N ALA A 18 2.55 10.60 -18.09
CA ALA A 18 1.46 9.66 -18.35
C ALA A 18 1.96 8.22 -18.18
N VAL A 19 2.17 7.78 -16.94
CA VAL A 19 2.63 6.40 -16.64
C VAL A 19 1.56 5.60 -15.88
N TRP A 20 0.43 6.22 -15.53
CA TRP A 20 -0.68 5.54 -14.85
C TRP A 20 -2.04 6.07 -15.36
N GLY A 21 -2.95 5.14 -15.66
CA GLY A 21 -4.35 5.37 -15.83
C GLY A 21 -4.89 5.91 -14.51
N ALA A 22 -5.91 6.77 -14.58
CA ALA A 22 -6.53 7.26 -13.36
C ALA A 22 -6.99 6.06 -12.51
N PRO A 23 -6.61 5.99 -11.22
CA PRO A 23 -6.98 4.85 -10.39
C PRO A 23 -8.50 4.69 -10.34
N ARG A 24 -8.98 3.47 -10.52
CA ARG A 24 -10.41 3.14 -10.38
C ARG A 24 -10.69 2.89 -8.91
N VAL A 25 -11.73 3.52 -8.38
CA VAL A 25 -12.18 3.32 -7.00
C VAL A 25 -13.42 2.43 -7.01
N VAL A 26 -13.40 1.38 -6.20
CA VAL A 26 -14.55 0.53 -5.88
C VAL A 26 -14.75 0.55 -4.38
N GLU A 27 -15.97 0.71 -3.92
CA GLU A 27 -16.28 0.84 -2.49
C GLU A 27 -17.51 0.04 -2.09
N ALA A 28 -17.47 -0.48 -0.87
CA ALA A 28 -18.58 -1.15 -0.20
C ALA A 28 -18.66 -0.63 1.23
N PHE A 29 -19.87 -0.30 1.66
CA PHE A 29 -20.11 0.27 2.98
C PHE A 29 -21.18 -0.53 3.72
N GLN A 30 -20.95 -0.75 5.02
CA GLN A 30 -21.91 -1.33 5.94
C GLN A 30 -22.15 -0.34 7.07
N GLU A 31 -23.28 0.39 7.01
CA GLU A 31 -23.58 1.43 8.02
C GLU A 31 -24.08 0.84 9.34
N ALA A 32 -24.59 -0.40 9.33
CA ALA A 32 -25.22 -0.99 10.51
C ALA A 32 -24.19 -1.40 11.58
N ASP A 33 -24.55 -1.16 12.84
CA ASP A 33 -23.81 -1.68 13.99
C ASP A 33 -23.81 -3.21 13.94
N PHE A 34 -22.67 -3.79 14.28
CA PHE A 34 -22.47 -5.22 14.23
C PHE A 34 -21.69 -5.70 15.45
N THR A 35 -22.29 -6.63 16.20
CA THR A 35 -21.66 -7.24 17.37
C THR A 35 -21.14 -8.62 16.98
N PRO A 36 -19.83 -8.78 16.68
CA PRO A 36 -19.28 -10.10 16.41
C PRO A 36 -19.51 -11.03 17.60
N THR A 37 -20.13 -12.18 17.34
CA THR A 37 -20.41 -13.17 18.38
C THR A 37 -19.10 -13.91 18.69
N PHE A 38 -18.60 -13.86 19.92
CA PHE A 38 -17.47 -14.71 20.31
C PHE A 38 -17.92 -16.18 20.44
N PRO A 39 -17.12 -17.18 19.99
CA PRO A 39 -15.78 -17.08 19.38
C PRO A 39 -15.78 -17.08 17.85
N THR A 40 -16.92 -16.80 17.21
CA THR A 40 -17.04 -16.88 15.76
C THR A 40 -16.44 -15.67 15.06
N THR A 41 -15.73 -15.94 13.98
CA THR A 41 -15.36 -14.93 13.02
C THR A 41 -16.56 -14.61 12.14
N GLU A 42 -16.82 -13.34 11.92
CA GLU A 42 -17.92 -12.88 11.08
C GLU A 42 -17.42 -11.95 9.97
N THR A 43 -18.11 -11.97 8.83
CA THR A 43 -17.80 -11.08 7.69
C THR A 43 -18.63 -9.82 7.85
N ILE A 44 -17.97 -8.68 7.97
CA ILE A 44 -18.64 -7.38 8.17
C ILE A 44 -18.95 -6.74 6.82
N VAL A 45 -17.96 -6.71 5.92
CA VAL A 45 -18.08 -6.09 4.60
C VAL A 45 -17.57 -7.07 3.55
N THR A 46 -18.31 -7.18 2.46
CA THR A 46 -17.91 -7.90 1.25
C THR A 46 -17.82 -6.91 0.11
N LEU A 47 -16.69 -6.88 -0.59
CA LEU A 47 -16.48 -6.07 -1.78
C LEU A 47 -16.02 -6.99 -2.90
N ASN A 48 -16.79 -7.00 -3.99
CA ASN A 48 -16.46 -7.74 -5.21
C ASN A 48 -16.00 -6.74 -6.28
N PHE A 49 -14.93 -7.06 -6.99
CA PHE A 49 -14.43 -6.24 -8.07
C PHE A 49 -13.77 -7.13 -9.13
N SER A 50 -13.62 -6.61 -10.34
CA SER A 50 -12.90 -7.28 -11.41
C SER A 50 -11.90 -6.37 -12.07
N VAL A 51 -10.88 -6.99 -12.66
CA VAL A 51 -9.78 -6.32 -13.35
C VAL A 51 -9.43 -7.11 -14.62
N ASP A 52 -9.19 -6.39 -15.71
CA ASP A 52 -8.94 -7.00 -17.02
C ASP A 52 -7.48 -7.46 -17.19
N THR A 53 -6.57 -6.88 -16.39
CA THR A 53 -5.14 -7.16 -16.38
C THR A 53 -4.64 -7.25 -14.94
N ALA A 54 -3.50 -7.91 -14.74
CA ALA A 54 -2.84 -7.90 -13.45
C ALA A 54 -2.55 -6.44 -13.04
N CYS A 55 -2.86 -6.07 -11.81
CA CYS A 55 -2.79 -4.70 -11.33
C CYS A 55 -2.48 -4.61 -9.84
N ALA A 56 -2.14 -3.41 -9.35
CA ALA A 56 -1.96 -3.18 -7.92
C ALA A 56 -3.28 -2.73 -7.33
N VAL A 57 -3.61 -3.22 -6.14
CA VAL A 57 -4.82 -2.82 -5.42
C VAL A 57 -4.43 -2.39 -4.03
N GLN A 58 -4.90 -1.21 -3.61
CA GLN A 58 -4.87 -0.78 -2.23
C GLN A 58 -6.24 -0.96 -1.61
N PHE A 59 -6.31 -1.77 -0.58
CA PHE A 59 -7.46 -1.88 0.29
C PHE A 59 -7.34 -0.90 1.45
N ILE A 60 -8.43 -0.19 1.71
CA ILE A 60 -8.59 0.68 2.87
C ILE A 60 -9.88 0.25 3.54
N SER A 61 -9.80 -0.12 4.81
CA SER A 61 -10.97 -0.25 5.66
C SER A 61 -10.87 0.70 6.83
N SER A 62 -12.01 1.21 7.29
CA SER A 62 -12.10 1.66 8.67
C SER A 62 -13.45 1.38 9.28
N GLY A 63 -13.52 1.53 10.59
CA GLY A 63 -14.75 1.50 11.37
C GLY A 63 -14.45 2.01 12.76
N ARG A 64 -15.35 1.75 13.69
CA ARG A 64 -15.13 1.98 15.12
C ARG A 64 -15.39 0.69 15.86
N GLY A 65 -14.65 0.44 16.93
CA GLY A 65 -15.01 -0.67 17.79
C GLY A 65 -14.28 -0.72 19.11
N GLY A 66 -14.81 -1.53 20.02
CA GLY A 66 -14.21 -1.82 21.31
C GLY A 66 -14.04 -3.33 21.44
N GLU A 67 -12.88 -3.76 21.91
CA GLU A 67 -12.54 -5.16 22.14
C GLU A 67 -12.76 -6.05 20.91
N CYS A 68 -12.30 -5.58 19.75
CA CYS A 68 -12.45 -6.30 18.49
C CYS A 68 -11.17 -6.26 17.66
N LYS A 69 -11.00 -7.30 16.84
CA LYS A 69 -9.94 -7.36 15.84
C LYS A 69 -10.56 -7.51 14.46
N THR A 70 -9.91 -6.90 13.48
CA THR A 70 -10.32 -6.89 12.08
C THR A 70 -9.15 -7.29 11.19
N TRP A 71 -9.44 -7.94 10.08
CA TRP A 71 -8.44 -8.29 9.07
C TRP A 71 -9.12 -8.45 7.71
N LEU A 72 -8.30 -8.46 6.67
CA LEU A 72 -8.75 -8.63 5.29
C LEU A 72 -8.53 -10.06 4.82
N VAL A 73 -9.47 -10.56 4.03
CA VAL A 73 -9.35 -11.83 3.29
C VAL A 73 -9.57 -11.53 1.81
N LEU A 74 -8.61 -11.85 0.95
CA LEU A 74 -8.71 -11.72 -0.50
C LEU A 74 -8.76 -13.12 -1.11
N ASP A 75 -9.79 -13.43 -1.89
CA ASP A 75 -9.94 -14.71 -2.60
C ASP A 75 -9.75 -15.96 -1.74
N SER A 76 -10.18 -15.89 -0.49
CA SER A 76 -10.03 -16.91 0.58
C SER A 76 -8.69 -16.90 1.33
N ASP A 77 -7.71 -16.11 0.91
CA ASP A 77 -6.43 -15.95 1.58
C ASP A 77 -6.46 -14.80 2.59
N SER A 78 -6.03 -15.09 3.82
CA SER A 78 -5.92 -14.07 4.86
C SER A 78 -4.72 -13.18 4.57
N LEU A 79 -4.95 -11.87 4.54
CA LEU A 79 -3.89 -10.88 4.41
C LEU A 79 -3.21 -10.69 5.77
N PRO A 80 -1.91 -10.33 5.82
CA PRO A 80 -1.13 -10.25 7.05
C PRO A 80 -1.52 -9.06 7.96
N THR A 81 -2.51 -8.26 7.59
CA THR A 81 -2.87 -7.02 8.29
C THR A 81 -3.98 -7.26 9.30
N ILE A 82 -3.75 -6.80 10.54
CA ILE A 82 -4.73 -6.86 11.62
C ILE A 82 -4.93 -5.45 12.19
N GLY A 83 -6.17 -4.98 12.19
CA GLY A 83 -6.58 -3.79 12.94
C GLY A 83 -7.16 -4.21 14.28
N GLU A 84 -6.72 -3.60 15.37
CA GLU A 84 -7.22 -3.90 16.72
C GLU A 84 -7.78 -2.65 17.39
N ALA A 85 -8.88 -2.81 18.12
CA ALA A 85 -9.43 -1.75 18.95
C ALA A 85 -9.78 -2.27 20.35
N THR A 86 -9.31 -1.58 21.39
CA THR A 86 -9.51 -1.98 22.80
C THR A 86 -10.44 -1.04 23.56
N TYR A 87 -10.76 0.16 23.02
CA TYR A 87 -11.57 1.17 23.71
C TYR A 87 -12.34 2.09 22.74
N TYR A 88 -13.30 1.55 21.98
CA TYR A 88 -14.11 2.34 21.02
C TYR A 88 -13.26 3.22 20.06
N SER A 89 -12.14 2.68 19.60
CA SER A 89 -11.17 3.36 18.75
C SER A 89 -11.42 3.07 17.27
N SER A 90 -10.69 3.78 16.40
CA SER A 90 -10.72 3.53 14.97
C SER A 90 -10.17 2.14 14.65
N LEU A 91 -10.88 1.40 13.81
CA LEU A 91 -10.49 0.09 13.26
C LEU A 91 -9.97 0.26 11.84
N ALA A 92 -8.79 0.84 11.66
CA ALA A 92 -8.23 1.06 10.32
C ALA A 92 -7.34 -0.10 9.88
N VAL A 93 -7.58 -0.63 8.68
CA VAL A 93 -6.69 -1.58 8.00
C VAL A 93 -6.36 -1.02 6.63
N MET A 94 -5.08 -1.04 6.28
CA MET A 94 -4.62 -0.64 4.94
C MET A 94 -3.65 -1.69 4.45
N TYR A 95 -3.90 -2.22 3.26
CA TYR A 95 -3.07 -3.27 2.68
C TYR A 95 -2.99 -3.12 1.17
N VAL A 96 -1.83 -3.43 0.61
CA VAL A 96 -1.58 -3.31 -0.83
C VAL A 96 -0.97 -4.60 -1.35
N CYS A 97 -1.52 -5.09 -2.45
CA CYS A 97 -1.02 -6.29 -3.11
C CYS A 97 -1.24 -6.20 -4.62
N GLN A 98 -0.61 -7.13 -5.34
CA GLN A 98 -0.91 -7.36 -6.73
C GLN A 98 -2.07 -8.35 -6.81
N VAL A 99 -2.92 -8.17 -7.79
CA VAL A 99 -3.97 -9.13 -8.15
C VAL A 99 -3.82 -9.47 -9.63
N GLU A 100 -4.17 -10.70 -9.98
CA GLU A 100 -4.18 -11.15 -11.37
C GLU A 100 -5.40 -10.63 -12.13
N ALA A 101 -5.48 -10.86 -13.44
CA ALA A 101 -6.71 -10.59 -14.20
C ALA A 101 -7.84 -11.52 -13.73
N GLY A 102 -9.04 -10.98 -13.48
CA GLY A 102 -10.19 -11.77 -13.08
C GLY A 102 -11.16 -11.09 -12.12
N GLU A 103 -12.05 -11.90 -11.55
CA GLU A 103 -12.99 -11.53 -10.50
C GLU A 103 -12.36 -11.80 -9.13
N HIS A 104 -12.43 -10.82 -8.24
CA HIS A 104 -11.85 -10.86 -6.91
C HIS A 104 -12.90 -10.53 -5.85
N THR A 105 -12.79 -11.19 -4.71
CA THR A 105 -13.61 -10.93 -3.53
C THR A 105 -12.72 -10.57 -2.35
N VAL A 106 -12.91 -9.37 -1.80
CA VAL A 106 -12.27 -8.97 -0.55
C VAL A 106 -13.31 -8.88 0.57
N LEU A 107 -12.98 -9.49 1.71
CA LEU A 107 -13.80 -9.54 2.90
C LEU A 107 -13.10 -8.80 4.03
N LEU A 108 -13.80 -7.87 4.67
CA LEU A 108 -13.43 -7.39 5.99
C LEU A 108 -14.05 -8.31 7.02
N LYS A 109 -13.21 -9.05 7.75
CA LYS A 109 -13.66 -9.93 8.83
C LYS A 109 -13.36 -9.32 10.18
N ALA A 110 -14.16 -9.70 11.17
CA ALA A 110 -13.87 -9.39 12.57
C ALA A 110 -14.14 -10.56 13.50
N PHE A 111 -13.49 -10.48 14.66
CA PHE A 111 -13.88 -11.22 15.85
C PHE A 111 -13.90 -10.27 17.04
N GLY A 112 -14.91 -10.43 17.90
CA GLY A 112 -15.02 -9.70 19.17
C GLY A 112 -14.40 -10.51 20.29
N VAL A 113 -13.89 -9.82 21.30
CA VAL A 113 -13.53 -10.36 22.62
C VAL A 113 -14.56 -9.81 23.61
N ASP A 114 -15.10 -10.66 24.49
CA ASP A 114 -15.93 -10.23 25.64
C ASP A 114 -17.12 -9.29 25.34
N GLY A 115 -17.81 -9.48 24.21
CA GLY A 115 -18.94 -8.63 23.82
C GLY A 115 -18.55 -7.41 23.01
N GLY A 116 -17.35 -7.42 22.42
CA GLY A 116 -16.85 -6.39 21.54
C GLY A 116 -17.82 -6.01 20.42
N LEU A 117 -17.77 -4.74 20.06
CA LEU A 117 -18.67 -4.09 19.11
C LEU A 117 -17.87 -3.49 17.97
N CYS A 118 -18.37 -3.64 16.74
CA CYS A 118 -17.88 -2.99 15.54
C CYS A 118 -19.01 -2.14 14.92
N GLU A 119 -18.70 -0.93 14.48
CA GLU A 119 -19.67 -0.01 13.89
C GLU A 119 -19.09 0.69 12.66
N ASN A 120 -19.97 1.10 11.75
CA ASN A 120 -19.65 1.96 10.60
C ASN A 120 -18.46 1.43 9.77
N ALA A 121 -18.45 0.12 9.51
CA ALA A 121 -17.37 -0.50 8.80
C ALA A 121 -17.45 -0.17 7.30
N TYR A 122 -16.35 0.32 6.74
CA TYR A 122 -16.18 0.56 5.32
C TYR A 122 -15.03 -0.27 4.76
N LEU A 123 -15.15 -0.62 3.48
CA LEU A 123 -14.07 -1.24 2.71
C LEU A 123 -14.02 -0.58 1.33
N GLN A 124 -12.83 -0.14 0.94
CA GLN A 124 -12.56 0.47 -0.35
C GLN A 124 -11.38 -0.23 -1.00
N ALA A 125 -11.46 -0.42 -2.31
CA ALA A 125 -10.38 -0.90 -3.16
C ALA A 125 -10.03 0.21 -4.17
N LEU A 126 -8.79 0.69 -4.12
CA LEU A 126 -8.21 1.56 -5.13
C LEU A 126 -7.39 0.68 -6.08
N ILE A 127 -7.84 0.59 -7.32
CA ILE A 127 -7.28 -0.27 -8.35
C ILE A 127 -6.40 0.60 -9.25
N PHE A 128 -5.16 0.19 -9.40
CA PHE A 128 -4.17 0.86 -10.21
C PHE A 128 -3.81 -0.01 -11.42
N GLU A 129 -4.56 0.18 -12.51
CA GLU A 129 -4.36 -0.57 -13.75
C GLU A 129 -3.12 -0.07 -14.50
N PRO A 130 -2.34 -0.97 -15.13
CA PRO A 130 -1.22 -0.59 -15.97
C PRO A 130 -1.71 0.10 -17.25
N ASP A 131 -0.93 1.07 -17.75
CA ASP A 131 -1.21 1.79 -18.99
C ASP A 131 -1.11 0.93 -20.24
N GLU A 132 -0.32 -0.14 -20.16
CA GLU A 132 -0.16 -1.12 -21.23
C GLU A 132 -0.28 -2.54 -20.67
N PRO A 133 -0.89 -3.49 -21.40
CA PRO A 133 -1.06 -4.87 -20.94
C PRO A 133 0.24 -5.62 -20.61
N SER A 134 1.39 -5.14 -21.11
CA SER A 134 2.71 -5.69 -20.86
C SER A 134 3.51 -4.95 -19.78
N ALA A 135 2.97 -3.88 -19.19
CA ALA A 135 3.66 -3.15 -18.15
C ALA A 135 3.67 -3.96 -16.84
N VAL A 136 4.82 -3.95 -16.16
CA VAL A 136 4.95 -4.58 -14.84
C VAL A 136 4.30 -3.66 -13.82
N VAL A 137 3.35 -4.22 -13.08
CA VAL A 137 2.69 -3.53 -11.96
C VAL A 137 3.70 -3.33 -10.84
N GLU A 138 4.07 -2.10 -10.53
CA GLU A 138 4.83 -1.79 -9.31
C GLU A 138 3.86 -1.54 -8.15
N LEU A 139 4.05 -2.20 -7.01
CA LEU A 139 3.20 -1.95 -5.84
C LEU A 139 3.44 -0.54 -5.31
N PRO A 140 2.40 0.26 -5.01
CA PRO A 140 2.60 1.51 -4.30
C PRO A 140 3.25 1.19 -2.94
N VAL A 141 4.41 1.80 -2.68
CA VAL A 141 5.22 1.51 -1.50
C VAL A 141 4.55 2.13 -0.26
N TYR A 142 3.82 1.32 0.51
CA TYR A 142 3.28 1.70 1.81
C TYR A 142 4.22 1.30 2.94
N GLY A 143 5.13 2.21 3.28
CA GLY A 143 5.44 2.47 4.67
C GLY A 143 4.82 3.79 5.03
N THR A 144 4.28 3.96 6.24
CA THR A 144 4.27 5.32 6.82
C THR A 144 5.71 5.79 6.71
N PRO A 145 6.06 6.80 5.87
CA PRO A 145 7.34 7.41 6.07
C PRO A 145 7.24 7.91 7.51
N THR A 146 8.07 7.38 8.41
CA THR A 146 8.39 8.14 9.60
C THR A 146 8.76 9.50 9.05
N SER A 147 7.92 10.51 9.30
CA SER A 147 7.90 11.79 8.57
C SER A 147 9.19 12.60 8.80
N ARG A 148 10.12 12.01 9.53
CA ARG A 148 11.49 12.42 9.69
C ARG A 148 12.37 11.46 8.88
N ALA A 149 12.90 11.94 7.75
CA ALA A 149 14.08 11.30 7.18
C ALA A 149 15.11 11.20 8.32
N GLU A 150 15.47 9.97 8.72
CA GLU A 150 16.32 9.77 9.91
C GLU A 150 17.68 10.43 9.74
N ARG A 151 18.12 10.65 8.49
CA ARG A 151 19.32 11.37 8.09
C ARG A 151 19.24 11.74 6.61
N VAL A 152 19.88 12.86 6.25
CA VAL A 152 20.20 13.22 4.86
C VAL A 152 21.59 12.65 4.56
N TYR A 153 21.70 11.92 3.46
CA TYR A 153 22.93 11.32 2.96
C TYR A 153 23.40 12.05 1.70
N ARG A 154 24.66 11.86 1.33
CA ARG A 154 25.20 12.31 0.05
C ARG A 154 25.26 11.16 -0.94
N VAL A 155 25.26 11.49 -2.23
CA VAL A 155 25.57 10.53 -3.28
C VAL A 155 26.91 9.84 -2.97
N GLY A 156 26.92 8.50 -2.99
CA GLY A 156 28.09 7.68 -2.65
C GLY A 156 28.31 7.41 -1.16
N ASP A 157 27.52 7.97 -0.24
CA ASP A 157 27.61 7.60 1.18
C ASP A 157 27.17 6.14 1.38
N LEU A 158 27.94 5.38 2.17
CA LEU A 158 27.55 4.03 2.57
C LEU A 158 26.48 4.08 3.67
N ILE A 159 25.31 3.56 3.35
CA ILE A 159 24.16 3.48 4.24
C ILE A 159 24.08 2.05 4.77
N GLY A 160 24.37 1.89 6.05
CA GLY A 160 24.28 0.59 6.72
C GLY A 160 22.86 0.06 6.79
N ILE A 161 22.71 -1.22 6.49
CA ILE A 161 21.43 -1.95 6.45
C ILE A 161 21.54 -3.11 7.44
N GLN A 162 20.60 -3.17 8.38
CA GLN A 162 20.66 -4.10 9.51
C GLN A 162 19.88 -5.40 9.28
N THR A 163 19.25 -5.55 8.11
CA THR A 163 18.40 -6.70 7.76
C THR A 163 18.97 -7.44 6.56
N LEU A 164 18.96 -8.78 6.59
CA LEU A 164 19.52 -9.63 5.54
C LEU A 164 18.67 -9.64 4.26
N ASP A 165 17.36 -9.45 4.38
CA ASP A 165 16.42 -9.47 3.25
C ASP A 165 16.01 -8.06 2.77
N ALA A 166 16.91 -7.10 2.91
CA ALA A 166 16.60 -5.73 2.55
C ALA A 166 16.44 -5.54 1.04
N ALA A 167 15.49 -4.70 0.67
CA ALA A 167 15.37 -4.18 -0.69
C ALA A 167 15.28 -2.65 -0.68
N VAL A 168 16.00 -2.02 -1.60
CA VAL A 168 16.05 -0.57 -1.77
C VAL A 168 15.24 -0.20 -3.00
N TYR A 169 14.30 0.72 -2.82
CA TYR A 169 13.46 1.27 -3.89
C TYR A 169 13.71 2.76 -4.03
N ASP A 170 13.61 3.29 -5.25
CA ASP A 170 13.64 4.73 -5.48
C ASP A 170 12.26 5.36 -5.21
N ALA A 171 12.14 6.67 -5.44
CA ALA A 171 10.93 7.42 -5.16
C ALA A 171 9.72 7.02 -6.03
N SER A 172 9.93 6.33 -7.17
CA SER A 172 8.83 5.84 -8.00
C SER A 172 8.32 4.48 -7.55
N GLY A 173 9.00 3.81 -6.61
CA GLY A 173 8.69 2.45 -6.20
C GLY A 173 9.45 1.38 -6.99
N ARG A 174 10.38 1.77 -7.86
CA ARG A 174 11.19 0.84 -8.64
C ARG A 174 12.30 0.25 -7.76
N LEU A 175 12.50 -1.07 -7.86
CA LEU A 175 13.60 -1.74 -7.18
C LEU A 175 14.95 -1.27 -7.73
N VAL A 176 15.78 -0.72 -6.86
CA VAL A 176 17.15 -0.27 -7.17
C VAL A 176 18.15 -1.39 -6.88
N GLU A 177 18.10 -1.97 -5.68
CA GLU A 177 19.08 -2.96 -5.25
C GLU A 177 18.54 -3.87 -4.13
N ARG A 178 19.12 -5.08 -4.00
CA ARG A 178 19.00 -5.97 -2.83
C ARG A 178 20.35 -6.07 -2.11
N PRO A 179 20.71 -5.08 -1.29
CA PRO A 179 22.04 -4.97 -0.69
C PRO A 179 22.26 -5.97 0.44
N LEU A 180 23.46 -6.57 0.48
CA LEU A 180 23.91 -7.41 1.59
C LEU A 180 24.70 -6.56 2.60
N GLY A 181 23.97 -5.83 3.44
CA GLY A 181 24.51 -5.10 4.60
C GLY A 181 24.79 -3.61 4.41
N SER A 182 24.96 -3.12 3.18
CA SER A 182 25.07 -1.67 2.92
C SER A 182 24.63 -1.28 1.51
N PHE A 183 24.09 -0.07 1.37
CA PHE A 183 23.68 0.54 0.11
C PHE A 183 24.43 1.87 -0.12
N ALA A 184 24.87 2.15 -1.34
CA ALA A 184 25.47 3.42 -1.72
C ALA A 184 24.70 4.04 -2.92
N PRO A 185 23.98 5.14 -2.73
CA PRO A 185 23.15 5.72 -3.79
C PRO A 185 24.01 6.38 -4.88
N GLU A 186 23.72 6.07 -6.14
CA GLU A 186 24.41 6.63 -7.32
C GLU A 186 23.86 8.00 -7.76
N SER A 187 22.68 8.38 -7.25
CA SER A 187 22.02 9.64 -7.59
C SER A 187 21.35 10.29 -6.40
N ALA A 188 21.18 11.61 -6.45
CA ALA A 188 20.36 12.33 -5.48
C ALA A 188 18.89 11.94 -5.64
N GLY A 189 18.14 11.90 -4.54
CA GLY A 189 16.75 11.48 -4.55
C GLY A 189 16.24 11.00 -3.21
N VAL A 190 15.04 10.41 -3.24
CA VAL A 190 14.44 9.74 -2.09
C VAL A 190 14.51 8.25 -2.35
N TYR A 191 14.93 7.49 -1.34
CA TYR A 191 14.92 6.03 -1.40
C TYR A 191 14.19 5.45 -0.19
N TYR A 192 13.66 4.26 -0.37
CA TYR A 192 12.95 3.49 0.63
C TYR A 192 13.69 2.17 0.83
N ILE A 193 14.18 1.95 2.04
CA ILE A 193 14.81 0.69 2.43
C ILE A 193 13.76 -0.12 3.17
N THR A 194 13.44 -1.29 2.64
CA THR A 194 12.52 -2.25 3.23
C THR A 194 13.31 -3.32 3.98
N GLY A 195 12.80 -3.78 5.12
CA GLY A 195 13.26 -4.96 5.85
C GLY A 195 12.04 -5.71 6.41
N GLU A 196 12.27 -6.82 7.13
CA GLU A 196 11.19 -7.72 7.60
C GLU A 196 10.07 -6.99 8.37
N GLU A 197 10.40 -6.01 9.22
CA GLU A 197 9.43 -5.35 10.08
C GLU A 197 9.29 -3.84 9.84
N HIS A 198 10.17 -3.23 9.05
CA HIS A 198 10.29 -1.77 8.95
C HIS A 198 10.59 -1.27 7.54
N ILE A 199 10.01 -0.10 7.22
CA ILE A 199 10.34 0.68 6.03
C ILE A 199 10.98 1.98 6.49
N ARG A 200 12.18 2.26 5.95
CA ARG A 200 12.97 3.44 6.27
C ARG A 200 13.10 4.34 5.06
N LYS A 201 12.68 5.59 5.19
CA LYS A 201 12.86 6.63 4.18
C LYS A 201 14.21 7.32 4.36
N ILE A 202 15.00 7.43 3.29
CA ILE A 202 16.25 8.18 3.25
C ILE A 202 16.21 9.25 2.15
N VAL A 203 16.87 10.38 2.39
CA VAL A 203 16.99 11.48 1.43
C VAL A 203 18.47 11.64 1.08
N VAL A 204 18.78 11.68 -0.21
CA VAL A 204 20.12 11.78 -0.77
C VAL A 204 20.25 13.10 -1.52
N GLN A 205 21.28 13.89 -1.23
CA GLN A 205 21.57 15.19 -1.85
C GLN A 205 22.94 15.24 -2.51
#